data_AF-A0A4Z2I3V3-F1
#
_entry.id   AF-A0A4Z2I3V3-F1
#
_cell.length_a   1.000
_cell.length_b   1.000
_cell.length_c   1.000
_cell.angle_alpha   90.00
_cell.angle_beta   90.00
_cell.angle_gamma   90.00
#
_symmetry.space_group_name_H-M   'P 1'
#
loop_
_entity.id
_entity.type
_entity.pdbx_description
1 polymer ?
#
loop_
_entity_poly.entity_id
_entity_poly.type
_entity_poly.pdbx_seq_one_letter_code
_entity_poly.pdbx_strand_id
1 'polypeptide(L)'
;MPTLSSSSSSSSAGNLSESAERKVERLGLAFKRNVRVLREKSSCLDLVFLVDESSSVGANNFLSELHFVRKMLSDFPVAPEDTRVALVTFSSKTHVVTRVDHISAPKSHQHKCSLLNQEIPAINYRGGGTYTKGAFQRAARSGRRAVAASPFRPLVSSGPQGFGSPSSVKF
;
A
#
# COMPACT_ATOMS: atom_id res chain seq x y z
N MET A 1 57.73 30.79 8.17
CA MET A 1 57.82 29.34 7.85
C MET A 1 58.21 28.64 9.15
N PRO A 2 57.41 27.71 9.69
CA PRO A 2 57.00 26.45 9.04
C PRO A 2 55.47 26.21 9.00
N THR A 3 55.12 25.06 8.43
CA THR A 3 53.83 24.62 7.85
C THR A 3 53.12 23.52 8.66
N LEU A 4 51.91 23.15 8.19
CA LEU A 4 51.11 21.91 8.41
C LEU A 4 50.20 21.91 9.66
N SER A 5 48.97 21.42 9.64
CA SER A 5 48.21 20.67 8.62
C SER A 5 46.70 20.77 8.92
N SER A 6 45.92 20.82 7.84
CA SER A 6 44.48 20.63 7.83
C SER A 6 44.12 19.14 7.93
N SER A 7 43.20 18.78 8.82
CA SER A 7 42.46 17.52 8.74
C SER A 7 40.96 17.81 8.71
N SER A 8 40.36 17.46 7.59
CA SER A 8 38.94 17.50 7.30
C SER A 8 38.26 16.25 7.84
N SER A 9 37.17 16.42 8.59
CA SER A 9 36.28 15.34 9.01
C SER A 9 34.83 15.73 8.73
N SER A 10 34.37 15.48 7.50
CA SER A 10 32.95 15.61 7.12
C SER A 10 32.53 14.57 6.07
N SER A 11 32.75 13.28 6.35
CA SER A 11 32.43 12.17 5.43
C SER A 11 31.36 11.19 5.95
N SER A 12 30.66 11.51 7.05
CA SER A 12 29.67 10.60 7.65
C SER A 12 28.23 10.80 7.15
N ALA A 13 27.82 12.03 6.80
CA ALA A 13 26.44 12.33 6.40
C ALA A 13 26.11 11.88 4.95
N GLY A 14 27.06 12.01 4.01
CA GLY A 14 26.85 11.64 2.59
C GLY A 14 26.75 10.13 2.33
N ASN A 15 27.42 9.31 3.14
CA ASN A 15 27.39 7.85 2.99
C ASN A 15 26.05 7.23 3.41
N LEU A 16 25.31 7.88 4.32
CA LEU A 16 24.03 7.38 4.82
C LEU A 16 22.89 7.61 3.82
N SER A 17 22.84 8.76 3.13
CA SER A 17 21.80 9.03 2.12
C SER A 17 21.97 8.14 0.88
N GLU A 18 23.20 7.98 0.40
CA GLU A 18 23.50 7.15 -0.77
C GLU A 18 23.19 5.66 -0.49
N SER A 19 23.49 5.18 0.73
CA SER A 19 23.13 3.82 1.16
C SER A 19 21.62 3.62 1.25
N ALA A 20 20.89 4.63 1.75
CA ALA A 20 19.43 4.59 1.83
C ALA A 20 18.79 4.60 0.44
N GLU A 21 19.27 5.43 -0.49
CA GLU A 21 18.79 5.50 -1.87
C GLU A 21 18.99 4.18 -2.61
N ARG A 22 20.19 3.58 -2.51
CA ARG A 22 20.48 2.27 -3.12
C ARG A 22 19.63 1.13 -2.54
N LYS A 23 19.27 1.22 -1.26
CA LYS A 23 18.29 0.31 -0.65
C LYS A 23 16.91 0.55 -1.25
N VAL A 24 16.43 1.79 -1.28
CA VAL A 24 15.13 2.14 -1.88
C VAL A 24 15.03 1.65 -3.33
N GLU A 25 16.08 1.82 -4.14
CA GLU A 25 16.12 1.35 -5.52
C GLU A 25 16.01 -0.17 -5.62
N ARG A 26 16.84 -0.91 -4.87
CA ARG A 26 16.81 -2.39 -4.87
C ARG A 26 15.43 -2.92 -4.48
N LEU A 27 14.79 -2.26 -3.53
CA LEU A 27 13.50 -2.65 -2.99
C LEU A 27 12.37 -2.27 -3.94
N GLY A 28 12.48 -1.13 -4.62
CA GLY A 28 11.63 -0.76 -5.73
C GLY A 28 11.71 -1.74 -6.90
N LEU A 29 12.92 -2.23 -7.24
CA LEU A 29 13.10 -3.24 -8.28
C LEU A 29 12.52 -4.60 -7.89
N ALA A 30 12.77 -5.06 -6.66
CA ALA A 30 12.20 -6.30 -6.14
C ALA A 30 10.66 -6.23 -6.11
N PHE A 31 10.11 -5.11 -5.68
CA PHE A 31 8.68 -4.85 -5.69
C PHE A 31 8.09 -4.88 -7.11
N LYS A 32 8.68 -4.16 -8.06
CA LYS A 32 8.26 -4.17 -9.48
C LYS A 32 8.28 -5.57 -10.08
N ARG A 33 9.31 -6.37 -9.76
CA ARG A 33 9.39 -7.77 -10.19
C ARG A 33 8.25 -8.60 -9.62
N ASN A 34 7.94 -8.45 -8.33
CA ASN A 34 6.84 -9.18 -7.70
C ASN A 34 5.48 -8.76 -8.27
N VAL A 35 5.25 -7.47 -8.50
CA VAL A 35 4.05 -6.94 -9.17
C VAL A 35 3.90 -7.54 -10.57
N ARG A 36 4.97 -7.57 -11.36
CA ARG A 36 4.97 -8.16 -12.70
C ARG A 36 4.62 -9.66 -12.65
N VAL A 37 5.25 -10.43 -11.75
CA VAL A 37 4.96 -11.85 -11.58
C VAL A 37 3.50 -12.10 -11.19
N LEU A 38 2.93 -11.25 -10.32
CA LEU A 38 1.52 -11.37 -9.92
C LEU A 38 0.58 -11.13 -11.10
N ARG A 39 0.88 -10.12 -11.93
CA ARG A 39 0.11 -9.80 -13.12
C ARG A 39 0.19 -10.91 -14.18
N GLU A 40 1.37 -11.48 -14.39
CA GLU A 40 1.57 -12.53 -15.42
C GLU A 40 0.97 -13.88 -15.03
N LYS A 41 0.77 -14.15 -13.73
CA LYS A 41 0.24 -15.43 -13.24
C LYS A 41 -1.29 -15.50 -13.14
N SER A 42 -2.00 -14.39 -13.28
CA SER A 42 -3.46 -14.36 -13.14
C SER A 42 -4.08 -13.43 -14.17
N SER A 43 -4.98 -13.94 -15.00
CA SER A 43 -5.74 -13.13 -15.98
C SER A 43 -6.75 -12.19 -15.32
N CYS A 44 -7.18 -12.50 -14.11
CA CYS A 44 -8.00 -11.64 -13.26
C CYS A 44 -7.45 -11.69 -11.83
N LEU A 45 -7.16 -10.53 -11.23
CA LEU A 45 -6.48 -10.43 -9.93
C LEU A 45 -7.32 -9.61 -8.95
N ASP A 46 -7.50 -10.14 -7.74
CA ASP A 46 -8.19 -9.44 -6.66
C ASP A 46 -7.22 -8.93 -5.61
N LEU A 47 -7.12 -7.61 -5.50
CA LEU A 47 -6.28 -6.93 -4.52
C LEU A 47 -7.12 -6.33 -3.41
N VAL A 48 -6.84 -6.72 -2.16
CA VAL A 48 -7.49 -6.12 -0.99
C VAL A 48 -6.48 -5.43 -0.09
N PHE A 49 -6.64 -4.12 0.05
CA PHE A 49 -5.80 -3.29 0.91
C PHE A 49 -6.46 -3.10 2.27
N LEU A 50 -5.72 -3.41 3.33
CA LEU A 50 -6.08 -3.12 4.71
C LEU A 50 -5.21 -1.95 5.20
N VAL A 51 -5.84 -0.79 5.38
CA VAL A 51 -5.17 0.47 5.74
C VAL A 51 -5.48 0.82 7.19
N ASP A 52 -4.45 0.98 8.01
CA ASP A 52 -4.58 1.29 9.43
C ASP A 52 -4.79 2.80 9.61
N GLU A 53 -5.93 3.17 10.19
CA GLU A 53 -6.37 4.53 10.44
C GLU A 53 -6.31 4.86 11.94
N SER A 54 -5.54 4.08 12.72
CA SER A 54 -5.38 4.29 14.16
C SER A 54 -4.66 5.58 14.51
N SER A 55 -4.91 6.08 15.72
CA SER A 55 -4.27 7.31 16.23
C SER A 55 -2.75 7.19 16.31
N SER A 56 -2.20 5.98 16.50
CA SER A 56 -0.76 5.72 16.49
C SER A 56 -0.13 5.86 15.09
N VAL A 57 -0.90 5.69 14.03
CA VAL A 57 -0.43 5.95 12.66
C VAL A 57 -0.37 7.46 12.43
N GLY A 58 -1.44 8.18 12.76
CA GLY A 58 -1.54 9.62 12.53
C GLY A 58 -1.86 9.97 11.07
N ALA A 59 -2.39 11.18 10.86
CA ALA A 59 -2.92 11.60 9.56
C ALA A 59 -1.85 11.60 8.43
N ASN A 60 -0.62 12.04 8.73
CA ASN A 60 0.44 12.13 7.72
C ASN A 60 0.88 10.75 7.21
N ASN A 61 1.02 9.77 8.10
CA ASN A 61 1.38 8.41 7.71
C ASN A 61 0.22 7.74 6.98
N PHE A 62 -1.02 7.97 7.41
CA PHE A 62 -2.20 7.48 6.71
C PHE A 62 -2.28 8.01 5.26
N LEU A 63 -2.04 9.31 5.05
CA LEU A 63 -1.99 9.88 3.71
C LEU A 63 -0.86 9.28 2.87
N SER A 64 0.29 9.01 3.50
CA SER A 64 1.43 8.35 2.85
C SER A 64 1.09 6.90 2.44
N GLU A 65 0.34 6.16 3.28
CA GLU A 65 -0.16 4.83 2.95
C GLU A 65 -1.14 4.87 1.77
N LEU A 66 -2.09 5.81 1.75
CA LEU A 66 -3.00 5.98 0.61
C LEU A 66 -2.25 6.35 -0.67
N HIS A 67 -1.25 7.22 -0.58
CA HIS A 67 -0.41 7.56 -1.73
C HIS A 67 0.36 6.34 -2.25
N PHE A 68 0.90 5.50 -1.36
CA PHE A 68 1.53 4.25 -1.75
C PHE A 68 0.54 3.33 -2.47
N VAL A 69 -0.66 3.13 -1.94
CA VAL A 69 -1.70 2.31 -2.58
C VAL A 69 -2.00 2.82 -3.99
N ARG A 70 -2.13 4.13 -4.19
CA ARG A 70 -2.32 4.74 -5.52
C ARG A 70 -1.15 4.45 -6.46
N LYS A 71 0.09 4.60 -5.99
CA LYS A 71 1.30 4.33 -6.78
C LYS A 71 1.47 2.84 -7.11
N MET A 72 1.06 1.94 -6.23
CA MET A 72 1.04 0.51 -6.53
C MET A 72 0.00 0.21 -7.62
N LEU A 73 -1.23 0.70 -7.43
CA LEU A 73 -2.33 0.49 -8.37
C LEU A 73 -2.10 1.16 -9.74
N SER A 74 -1.21 2.16 -9.84
CA SER A 74 -0.81 2.72 -11.13
C SER A 74 -0.05 1.73 -12.02
N ASP A 75 0.51 0.65 -11.48
CA ASP A 75 1.19 -0.39 -12.25
C ASP A 75 0.25 -1.54 -12.68
N PHE A 76 -0.99 -1.56 -12.15
CA PHE A 76 -2.00 -2.57 -12.47
C PHE A 76 -3.02 -2.07 -13.51
N PRO A 77 -3.47 -2.94 -14.44
CA PRO A 77 -4.62 -2.70 -15.29
C PRO A 77 -5.94 -2.88 -14.51
N VAL A 78 -6.37 -1.83 -13.79
CA VAL A 78 -7.59 -1.88 -12.99
C VAL A 78 -8.83 -1.78 -13.86
N ALA A 79 -9.58 -2.88 -13.94
CA ALA A 79 -10.84 -3.02 -14.66
C ALA A 79 -11.66 -4.20 -14.08
N PRO A 80 -12.98 -4.24 -14.28
CA PRO A 80 -13.84 -5.30 -13.73
C PRO A 80 -13.46 -6.72 -14.21
N GLU A 81 -12.87 -6.82 -15.40
CA GLU A 81 -12.50 -8.05 -16.10
C GLU A 81 -11.01 -8.42 -15.92
N ASP A 82 -10.22 -7.55 -15.28
CA ASP A 82 -8.77 -7.72 -15.09
C ASP A 82 -8.44 -7.61 -13.58
N THR A 83 -7.81 -6.52 -13.14
CA THR A 83 -7.48 -6.33 -11.73
C THR A 83 -8.63 -5.61 -11.03
N ARG A 84 -9.27 -6.27 -10.06
CA ARG A 84 -10.29 -5.69 -9.19
C ARG A 84 -9.71 -5.36 -7.83
N VAL A 85 -10.22 -4.30 -7.22
CA VAL A 85 -9.65 -3.73 -6.00
C VAL A 85 -10.71 -3.56 -4.92
N ALA A 86 -10.36 -3.88 -3.69
CA ALA A 86 -11.06 -3.41 -2.51
C ALA A 86 -10.10 -2.73 -1.54
N LEU A 87 -10.58 -1.71 -0.83
CA LEU A 87 -9.81 -1.00 0.18
C LEU A 87 -10.65 -0.90 1.45
N VAL A 88 -10.13 -1.44 2.54
CA VAL A 88 -10.74 -1.41 3.87
C VAL A 88 -9.86 -0.58 4.78
N THR A 89 -10.43 0.47 5.40
CA THR A 89 -9.76 1.16 6.50
C THR A 89 -10.23 0.60 7.83
N PHE A 90 -9.35 0.57 8.81
CA PHE A 90 -9.69 0.11 10.15
C PHE A 90 -9.01 0.95 11.23
N SER A 91 -9.71 1.21 12.32
CA SER A 91 -9.11 1.74 13.55
C SER A 91 -9.63 0.95 14.76
N SER A 92 -10.92 1.02 15.08
CA SER A 92 -11.49 0.34 16.25
C SER A 92 -12.47 -0.77 15.88
N LYS A 93 -12.96 -1.52 16.88
CA LYS A 93 -13.98 -2.57 16.68
C LYS A 93 -15.24 -2.06 15.98
N THR A 94 -15.61 -0.80 16.21
CA THR A 94 -16.76 -0.14 15.59
C THR A 94 -16.41 0.55 14.27
N HIS A 95 -15.13 0.65 13.91
CA HIS A 95 -14.64 1.34 12.72
C HIS A 95 -13.77 0.43 11.86
N VAL A 96 -14.45 -0.42 11.10
CA VAL A 96 -13.90 -1.19 9.98
C VAL A 96 -14.77 -0.89 8.77
N VAL A 97 -14.24 -0.18 7.79
CA VAL A 97 -15.03 0.41 6.70
C VAL A 97 -14.44 0.00 5.36
N THR A 98 -15.27 -0.56 4.48
CA THR A 98 -14.90 -0.79 3.09
C THR A 98 -15.11 0.54 2.34
N ARG A 99 -14.02 1.17 1.93
CA ARG A 99 -14.04 2.46 1.21
C ARG A 99 -14.14 2.26 -0.31
N VAL A 100 -13.56 1.17 -0.82
CA VAL A 100 -13.62 0.74 -2.22
C VAL A 100 -14.01 -0.73 -2.26
N ASP A 101 -14.94 -1.11 -3.13
CA ASP A 101 -15.30 -2.50 -3.40
C ASP A 101 -15.65 -2.71 -4.89
N HIS A 102 -14.63 -3.00 -5.70
CA HIS A 102 -14.79 -3.39 -7.10
C HIS A 102 -14.79 -4.92 -7.28
N ILE A 103 -14.68 -5.67 -6.17
CA ILE A 103 -14.56 -7.13 -6.18
C ILE A 103 -15.93 -7.78 -6.02
N SER A 104 -16.71 -7.38 -5.01
CA SER A 104 -17.97 -8.06 -4.66
C SER A 104 -19.08 -7.87 -5.69
N ALA A 105 -19.04 -6.78 -6.45
CA ALA A 105 -20.02 -6.43 -7.48
C ALA A 105 -19.33 -5.59 -8.57
N PRO A 106 -18.61 -6.23 -9.50
CA PRO A 106 -17.89 -5.53 -10.56
C PRO A 106 -18.87 -4.79 -11.49
N LYS A 107 -18.58 -3.54 -11.84
CA LYS A 107 -19.42 -2.69 -12.71
C LYS A 107 -18.59 -2.03 -13.80
N SER A 108 -19.18 -1.81 -14.96
CA SER A 108 -18.52 -1.22 -16.14
C SER A 108 -17.98 0.20 -15.97
N HIS A 109 -18.24 0.91 -14.88
CA HIS A 109 -17.66 2.23 -14.60
C HIS A 109 -16.53 2.20 -13.55
N GLN A 110 -16.23 1.02 -13.00
CA GLN A 110 -15.16 0.82 -12.03
C GLN A 110 -13.81 0.71 -12.77
N HIS A 111 -13.25 1.87 -13.10
CA HIS A 111 -12.00 1.96 -13.84
C HIS A 111 -10.92 2.71 -13.07
N LYS A 112 -9.68 2.39 -13.41
CA LYS A 112 -8.46 2.96 -12.83
C LYS A 112 -8.50 4.47 -12.60
N CYS A 113 -9.00 5.26 -13.55
CA CYS A 113 -9.05 6.71 -13.42
C CYS A 113 -10.00 7.16 -12.30
N SER A 114 -11.19 6.57 -12.17
CA SER A 114 -12.12 6.90 -11.07
C SER A 114 -11.55 6.44 -9.73
N LEU A 115 -10.97 5.24 -9.69
CA LEU A 115 -10.33 4.70 -8.48
C LEU A 115 -9.20 5.61 -7.98
N LEU A 116 -8.28 5.97 -8.87
CA LEU A 116 -7.08 6.72 -8.50
C LEU A 116 -7.33 8.21 -8.27
N ASN A 117 -8.31 8.82 -8.95
CA ASN A 117 -8.50 10.28 -8.91
C ASN A 117 -9.71 10.72 -8.09
N GLN A 118 -10.61 9.80 -7.72
CA GLN A 118 -11.84 10.14 -6.99
C GLN A 118 -12.00 9.29 -5.74
N GLU A 119 -12.03 7.96 -5.88
CA GLU A 119 -12.38 7.07 -4.75
C GLU A 119 -11.32 7.06 -3.65
N ILE A 120 -10.05 6.81 -3.99
CA ILE A 120 -8.97 6.79 -2.99
C ILE A 120 -8.72 8.19 -2.38
N PRO A 121 -8.68 9.29 -3.16
CA PRO A 121 -8.52 10.63 -2.60
C PRO A 121 -9.65 11.08 -1.66
N ALA A 122 -10.86 10.54 -1.81
CA ALA A 122 -11.99 10.86 -0.94
C ALA A 122 -11.93 10.20 0.45
N ILE A 123 -10.92 9.36 0.71
CA ILE A 123 -10.76 8.64 1.97
C ILE A 123 -10.15 9.56 3.03
N ASN A 124 -10.98 10.02 3.96
CA ASN A 124 -10.54 10.84 5.09
C ASN A 124 -10.03 9.99 6.26
N TYR A 125 -9.03 10.54 6.97
CA TYR A 125 -8.48 10.04 8.23
C TYR A 125 -9.37 10.41 9.43
N ARG A 126 -9.52 9.48 10.37
CA ARG A 126 -10.35 9.61 11.56
C ARG A 126 -9.60 9.35 12.87
N GLY A 127 -8.56 8.51 12.86
CA GLY A 127 -7.93 8.05 14.09
C GLY A 127 -8.76 6.97 14.83
N GLY A 128 -8.28 6.58 16.00
CA GLY A 128 -8.91 5.60 16.88
C GLY A 128 -7.93 4.60 17.49
N GLY A 129 -8.46 3.50 18.04
CA GLY A 129 -7.65 2.35 18.45
C GLY A 129 -7.12 1.55 17.25
N THR A 130 -6.77 0.28 17.47
CA THR A 130 -6.36 -0.66 16.41
C THR A 130 -7.17 -1.96 16.49
N TYR A 131 -7.76 -2.40 15.38
CA TYR A 131 -8.57 -3.63 15.31
C TYR A 131 -8.35 -4.42 14.03
N THR A 132 -7.16 -4.99 13.91
CA THR A 132 -6.71 -5.76 12.74
C THR A 132 -7.58 -7.00 12.47
N LYS A 133 -8.11 -7.67 13.51
CA LYS A 133 -8.99 -8.85 13.34
C LYS A 133 -10.23 -8.52 12.50
N GLY A 134 -10.85 -7.36 12.74
CA GLY A 134 -12.03 -6.94 11.99
C GLY A 134 -11.71 -6.61 10.53
N ALA A 135 -10.53 -6.04 10.27
CA ALA A 135 -10.05 -5.74 8.93
C ALA A 135 -9.97 -7.01 8.06
N PHE A 136 -9.34 -8.07 8.57
CA PHE A 136 -9.28 -9.36 7.88
C PHE A 136 -10.66 -9.98 7.66
N GLN A 137 -11.54 -9.93 8.67
CA GLN A 137 -12.91 -10.44 8.53
C GLN A 137 -13.69 -9.69 7.44
N ARG A 138 -13.46 -8.38 7.30
CA ARG A 138 -14.08 -7.56 6.25
C ARG A 138 -13.50 -7.89 4.87
N ALA A 139 -12.18 -7.97 4.75
CA ALA A 139 -11.53 -8.35 3.49
C ALA A 139 -11.98 -9.74 2.99
N ALA A 140 -12.09 -10.71 3.90
CA ALA A 140 -12.59 -12.03 3.56
C ALA A 140 -14.04 -12.01 3.03
N ARG A 141 -14.87 -11.03 3.43
CA ARG A 141 -16.22 -10.87 2.86
C ARG A 141 -16.18 -10.41 1.41
N SER A 142 -15.26 -9.51 1.05
CA SER A 142 -15.06 -9.10 -0.34
C SER A 142 -14.55 -10.25 -1.19
N GLY A 143 -13.56 -11.02 -0.69
CA GLY A 143 -13.01 -12.19 -1.39
C GLY A 143 -14.01 -13.35 -1.55
N ARG A 144 -14.89 -13.61 -0.57
CA ARG A 144 -15.91 -14.66 -0.69
C ARG A 144 -17.00 -14.37 -1.72
N ARG A 145 -17.17 -13.11 -2.10
CA ARG A 145 -18.09 -12.68 -3.16
C ARG A 145 -17.37 -12.48 -4.50
N ALA A 146 -16.05 -12.61 -4.50
CA ALA A 146 -15.26 -12.60 -5.71
C ALA A 146 -15.55 -13.85 -6.56
N VAL A 147 -15.36 -13.71 -7.86
CA VAL A 147 -15.44 -14.83 -8.80
C VAL A 147 -14.34 -15.84 -8.43
N ALA A 148 -14.73 -17.11 -8.20
CA ALA A 148 -13.94 -18.19 -7.62
C ALA A 148 -12.56 -18.51 -8.26
N ALA A 149 -12.18 -17.83 -9.35
CA ALA A 149 -10.94 -18.03 -10.10
C ALA A 149 -9.82 -17.02 -9.77
N SER A 150 -10.08 -15.99 -8.96
CA SER A 150 -9.12 -14.91 -8.69
C SER A 150 -8.36 -15.14 -7.37
N PRO A 151 -7.01 -15.16 -7.37
CA PRO A 151 -6.24 -15.33 -6.14
C PRO A 151 -6.39 -14.10 -5.22
N PHE A 152 -6.86 -14.31 -4.00
CA PHE A 152 -7.07 -13.30 -2.96
C PHE A 152 -5.77 -13.03 -2.19
N ARG A 153 -5.29 -11.78 -2.18
CA ARG A 153 -4.09 -11.36 -1.42
C ARG A 153 -4.37 -10.14 -0.54
N PRO A 154 -4.47 -10.31 0.80
CA PRO A 154 -4.61 -9.18 1.71
C PRO A 154 -3.25 -8.51 1.97
N LEU A 155 -3.18 -7.20 1.78
CA LEU A 155 -2.03 -6.38 2.13
C LEU A 155 -2.33 -5.59 3.40
N VAL A 156 -1.49 -5.69 4.44
CA VAL A 156 -1.65 -4.98 5.71
C VAL A 156 -0.53 -3.97 5.88
N SER A 157 -0.88 -2.70 6.09
CA SER A 157 0.05 -1.71 6.64
C SER A 157 -0.15 -1.58 8.15
N SER A 158 0.95 -1.54 8.90
CA SER A 158 0.97 -1.14 10.31
C SER A 158 2.07 -0.10 10.48
N GLY A 159 1.74 1.13 10.90
CA GLY A 159 2.72 2.20 11.16
C GLY A 159 3.71 1.85 12.31
N PRO A 160 4.57 2.76 12.80
CA PRO A 160 5.15 3.98 12.22
C PRO A 160 6.50 3.70 11.52
N GLN A 161 6.82 2.44 11.23
CA GLN A 161 8.01 2.10 10.44
C GLN A 161 7.65 2.25 8.97
N GLY A 162 8.12 3.37 8.39
CA GLY A 162 7.76 3.90 7.09
C GLY A 162 7.44 2.86 6.02
N PHE A 163 6.22 2.95 5.50
CA PHE A 163 5.81 2.27 4.28
C PHE A 163 6.63 2.85 3.12
N GLY A 164 7.65 2.09 2.72
CA GLY A 164 8.85 2.55 2.02
C GLY A 164 10.01 1.58 2.27
N SER A 165 9.92 0.82 3.37
CA SER A 165 10.65 -0.43 3.55
C SER A 165 9.91 -1.61 2.87
N PRO A 166 10.61 -2.50 2.14
CA PRO A 166 10.09 -3.71 1.49
C PRO A 166 9.46 -4.69 2.48
N SER A 167 9.76 -4.53 3.78
CA SER A 167 9.27 -5.38 4.86
C SER A 167 7.80 -5.11 5.21
N SER A 168 7.21 -4.02 4.72
CA SER A 168 5.82 -3.62 4.99
C SER A 168 4.81 -4.31 4.06
N VAL A 169 5.28 -5.04 3.04
CA VAL A 169 4.47 -5.85 2.12
C VAL A 169 4.76 -7.32 2.38
N LYS A 170 3.89 -8.00 3.13
CA LYS A 170 3.94 -9.47 3.27
C LYS A 170 2.94 -10.08 2.29
N PHE A 171 3.44 -10.96 1.42
CA PHE A 171 2.66 -11.72 0.42
C PHE A 171 2.11 -13.02 0.99
#